data_AF-A0A0J9CB07-F1
#
_entry.id   AF-A0A0J9CB07-F1
#
_cell.length_a   1.000
_cell.length_b   1.000
_cell.length_c   1.000
_cell.angle_alpha   90.00
_cell.angle_beta   90.00
_cell.angle_gamma   90.00
#
_symmetry.space_group_name_H-M   'P 1'
#
loop_
_entity.id
_entity.type
_entity.pdbx_description
1 polymer ?
#
loop_
_entity_poly.entity_id
_entity_poly.type
_entity_poly.pdbx_seq_one_letter_code
_entity_poly.pdbx_strand_id
1 'polypeptide(L)'
;MSYLCYQLKIESAFNRNIYRIMEISGNRTFAELSDCILDAFEFDKDHLYMFSLNRKAYDPNGIYHPMGKQGKRADRVRLQDVNPVVKNKYLYLYDFGDDWMFYITVMKVNETDLKIPAKITFRQGELCQYPNWDEDWENEEDWDGKEDSYDEGDFDEDGFAAADDLVITPVYEDDAVVKERLMSIPAILQNMWIRLVKEDLPMAGDEEIELLYRLEKAGLVEVDESEMHLYLRVKRGKADYKEYGIWDNHQKRYDLEHVIVALVGIYGVVEQDMLYVLLCQIESVSGCSKELFEDIIKKLNHWKFWNNKIGADGTIYISSFCSEITEVILQRRKKYPVKRYCTLDKEAEDALLAGSWRGACPVYGKTFHYLFWERRWSQEDTEALLEHLVKCVAMGDTEQEYFTWIDGVMKENNMPLTKAMRKVFREFRNELPSAVLKGYTWGEYEKDGRKDGYHQLSLFEEELPF
;
A
#
# COMPACT_ATOMS: atom_id res chain seq x y z
N MET A 1 25.90 17.80 -32.58
CA MET A 1 25.67 16.48 -31.98
C MET A 1 24.71 16.73 -30.84
N SER A 2 23.48 16.23 -30.93
CA SER A 2 22.53 16.30 -29.82
C SER A 2 22.96 15.32 -28.72
N TYR A 3 22.80 15.74 -27.47
CA TYR A 3 22.93 14.90 -26.29
C TYR A 3 21.55 14.42 -25.88
N LEU A 4 21.44 13.14 -25.51
CA LEU A 4 20.23 12.65 -24.85
C LEU A 4 20.23 13.11 -23.39
N CYS A 5 19.06 13.54 -22.93
CA CYS A 5 18.77 13.94 -21.56
C CYS A 5 17.63 13.06 -21.06
N TYR A 6 17.81 12.46 -19.90
CA TYR A 6 16.82 11.60 -19.26
C TYR A 6 16.25 12.30 -18.04
N GLN A 7 14.93 12.32 -17.93
CA GLN A 7 14.24 12.57 -16.67
C GLN A 7 13.90 11.21 -16.05
N LEU A 8 14.39 10.94 -14.84
CA LEU A 8 14.25 9.67 -14.15
C LEU A 8 13.47 9.87 -12.86
N LYS A 9 12.50 9.00 -12.57
CA LYS A 9 11.88 8.88 -11.24
C LYS A 9 12.53 7.69 -10.54
N ILE A 10 13.09 7.92 -9.35
CA ILE A 10 13.76 6.91 -8.53
C ILE A 10 12.92 6.70 -7.27
N GLU A 11 12.29 5.55 -7.14
CA GLU A 11 11.35 5.22 -6.06
C GLU A 11 11.97 4.15 -5.16
N SER A 12 11.86 4.31 -3.84
CA SER A 12 12.19 3.24 -2.91
C SER A 12 11.27 2.05 -3.14
N ALA A 13 11.83 0.85 -3.21
CA ALA A 13 11.03 -0.39 -3.30
C ALA A 13 10.27 -0.66 -1.99
N PHE A 14 10.75 -0.16 -0.86
CA PHE A 14 10.13 -0.35 0.47
C PHE A 14 8.88 0.51 0.66
N ASN A 15 8.93 1.76 0.19
CA ASN A 15 7.80 2.68 0.25
C ASN A 15 7.81 3.58 -0.99
N ARG A 16 6.82 3.38 -1.86
CA ARG A 16 6.70 4.11 -3.14
C ARG A 16 6.40 5.59 -2.95
N ASN A 17 5.95 6.01 -1.76
CA ASN A 17 5.79 7.43 -1.42
C ASN A 17 7.13 8.13 -1.16
N ILE A 18 8.24 7.38 -1.06
CA ILE A 18 9.58 7.94 -0.93
C ILE A 18 10.28 7.87 -2.29
N TYR A 19 10.45 9.03 -2.95
CA TYR A 19 11.03 9.07 -4.29
C TYR A 19 11.77 10.38 -4.60
N ARG A 20 12.55 10.35 -5.68
CA ARG A 20 13.31 11.48 -6.22
C ARG A 20 13.06 11.58 -7.72
N ILE A 21 12.98 12.81 -8.25
CA ILE A 21 13.00 13.04 -9.70
C ILE A 21 14.34 13.69 -10.06
N MET A 22 15.03 13.12 -11.04
CA MET A 22 16.36 13.52 -11.46
C MET A 22 16.39 13.79 -12.96
N GLU A 23 17.12 14.83 -13.38
CA GLU A 23 17.54 14.99 -14.77
C GLU A 23 19.01 14.63 -14.89
N ILE A 24 19.36 13.84 -15.91
CA ILE A 24 20.73 13.36 -16.13
C ILE A 24 21.04 13.19 -17.62
N SER A 25 22.27 13.53 -18.03
CA SER A 25 22.70 13.34 -19.42
C SER A 25 22.97 11.86 -19.71
N GLY A 26 22.55 11.41 -20.90
CA GLY A 26 22.72 10.05 -21.40
C GLY A 26 24.16 9.57 -21.55
N ASN A 27 25.10 10.51 -21.63
CA ASN A 27 26.52 10.21 -21.70
C ASN A 27 27.15 9.89 -20.33
N ARG A 28 26.39 10.05 -19.24
CA ARG A 28 26.81 9.62 -17.90
C ARG A 28 26.75 8.11 -17.77
N THR A 29 27.66 7.60 -16.98
CA THR A 29 27.79 6.17 -16.66
C THR A 29 26.80 5.75 -15.58
N PHE A 30 26.52 4.45 -15.49
CA PHE A 30 25.71 3.91 -14.40
C PHE A 30 26.39 4.09 -13.03
N ALA A 31 27.72 4.23 -12.98
CA ALA A 31 28.43 4.59 -11.75
C ALA A 31 28.13 6.02 -11.31
N GLU A 32 28.15 6.98 -12.24
CA GLU A 32 27.74 8.36 -11.96
C GLU A 32 26.26 8.45 -11.59
N LEU A 33 25.38 7.62 -12.19
CA LEU A 33 23.98 7.53 -11.79
C LEU A 33 23.84 7.03 -10.35
N SER A 34 24.58 5.98 -9.97
CA SER A 34 24.62 5.46 -8.59
C SER A 34 25.01 6.57 -7.61
N ASP A 35 26.09 7.29 -7.88
CA ASP A 35 26.54 8.39 -7.02
C ASP A 35 25.44 9.43 -6.81
N CYS A 36 24.75 9.80 -7.90
CA CYS A 36 23.66 10.78 -7.85
C CYS A 36 22.43 10.27 -7.09
N ILE A 37 22.14 8.97 -7.15
CA ILE A 37 21.03 8.37 -6.39
C ILE A 37 21.36 8.38 -4.91
N LEU A 38 22.55 7.92 -4.52
CA LEU A 38 22.97 7.89 -3.12
C LEU A 38 23.01 9.30 -2.51
N ASP A 39 23.55 10.28 -3.23
CA ASP A 39 23.51 11.70 -2.79
C ASP A 39 22.08 12.23 -2.64
N ALA A 40 21.12 11.73 -3.43
CA ALA A 40 19.73 12.19 -3.38
C ALA A 40 18.94 11.60 -2.21
N PHE A 41 19.31 10.39 -1.78
CA PHE A 41 18.73 9.71 -0.61
C PHE A 41 19.59 9.89 0.65
N GLU A 42 20.70 10.63 0.57
CA GLU A 42 21.61 10.90 1.69
C GLU A 42 22.23 9.62 2.26
N PHE A 43 22.56 8.69 1.37
CA PHE A 43 23.23 7.44 1.69
C PHE A 43 24.75 7.60 1.55
N ASP A 44 25.49 6.93 2.44
CA ASP A 44 26.92 6.70 2.31
C ASP A 44 27.21 5.81 1.10
N LYS A 45 28.44 5.93 0.55
CA LYS A 45 28.88 5.31 -0.72
C LYS A 45 29.93 4.22 -0.53
N ASP A 46 29.80 3.42 0.51
CA ASP A 46 30.77 2.42 0.97
C ASP A 46 30.41 0.97 0.57
N HIS A 47 29.22 0.74 0.02
CA HIS A 47 28.76 -0.59 -0.38
C HIS A 47 28.72 -0.84 -1.90
N LEU A 48 28.67 -2.12 -2.27
CA LEU A 48 28.56 -2.57 -3.66
C LEU A 48 27.11 -2.51 -4.15
N TYR A 49 26.94 -2.33 -5.46
CA TYR A 49 25.62 -2.21 -6.09
C TYR A 49 25.53 -2.87 -7.46
N MET A 50 24.32 -2.95 -7.99
CA MET A 50 24.02 -3.34 -9.36
C MET A 50 22.80 -2.62 -9.92
N PHE A 51 22.71 -2.60 -11.26
CA PHE A 51 21.49 -2.27 -11.98
C PHE A 51 21.02 -3.48 -12.78
N SER A 52 19.71 -3.71 -12.80
CA SER A 52 19.09 -4.75 -13.63
C SER A 52 18.08 -4.13 -14.61
N LEU A 53 18.26 -4.47 -15.89
CA LEU A 53 17.40 -3.99 -16.97
C LEU A 53 16.06 -4.74 -17.05
N ASN A 54 15.96 -5.90 -16.41
CA ASN A 54 14.76 -6.76 -16.38
C ASN A 54 14.14 -6.83 -14.97
N ARG A 55 14.55 -5.94 -14.07
CA ARG A 55 14.06 -5.82 -12.68
C ARG A 55 14.33 -7.02 -11.78
N LYS A 56 15.28 -7.89 -12.16
CA LYS A 56 15.69 -9.01 -11.30
C LYS A 56 16.81 -8.58 -10.36
N ALA A 57 16.58 -8.71 -9.06
CA ALA A 57 17.65 -8.63 -8.08
C ALA A 57 18.69 -9.72 -8.38
N TYR A 58 19.98 -9.41 -8.20
CA TYR A 58 21.07 -10.36 -8.47
C TYR A 58 21.09 -10.93 -9.90
N ASP A 59 20.52 -10.20 -10.88
CA ASP A 59 20.57 -10.55 -12.29
C ASP A 59 22.00 -10.85 -12.76
N PRO A 60 22.30 -12.08 -13.25
CA PRO A 60 23.59 -12.42 -13.84
C PRO A 60 23.98 -11.53 -15.03
N ASN A 61 23.00 -10.93 -15.71
CA ASN A 61 23.19 -10.01 -16.83
C ASN A 61 23.13 -8.52 -16.44
N GLY A 62 23.11 -8.23 -15.13
CA GLY A 62 23.09 -6.87 -14.59
C GLY A 62 24.37 -6.06 -14.89
N ILE A 63 24.29 -4.78 -14.57
CA ILE A 63 25.40 -3.82 -14.64
C ILE A 63 25.89 -3.61 -13.20
N TYR A 64 27.05 -4.16 -12.88
CA TYR A 64 27.57 -4.24 -11.51
C TYR A 64 28.55 -3.12 -11.18
N HIS A 65 28.72 -2.89 -9.88
CA HIS A 65 29.76 -2.03 -9.30
C HIS A 65 31.12 -2.20 -10.00
N PRO A 66 31.95 -1.15 -10.12
CA PRO A 66 33.27 -1.23 -10.78
C PRO A 66 34.24 -2.29 -10.23
N MET A 67 34.04 -2.72 -8.98
CA MET A 67 34.80 -3.80 -8.32
C MET A 67 34.29 -5.21 -8.64
N GLY A 68 33.19 -5.34 -9.39
CA GLY A 68 32.66 -6.61 -9.87
C GLY A 68 33.66 -7.32 -10.79
N LYS A 69 33.86 -8.63 -10.56
CA LYS A 69 34.83 -9.46 -11.30
C LYS A 69 34.29 -9.95 -12.65
N GLN A 70 32.97 -9.97 -12.84
CA GLN A 70 32.28 -10.50 -14.02
C GLN A 70 31.05 -9.64 -14.34
N GLY A 71 30.60 -9.66 -15.60
CA GLY A 71 29.44 -8.89 -16.06
C GLY A 71 29.77 -7.50 -16.60
N LYS A 72 28.72 -6.73 -16.91
CA LYS A 72 28.84 -5.33 -17.35
C LYS A 72 29.24 -4.47 -16.15
N ARG A 73 30.18 -3.53 -16.32
CA ARG A 73 30.62 -2.64 -15.24
C ARG A 73 29.97 -1.27 -15.33
N ALA A 74 29.51 -0.75 -14.19
CA ALA A 74 28.79 0.52 -14.09
C ALA A 74 29.64 1.73 -14.50
N ASP A 75 30.96 1.69 -14.33
CA ASP A 75 31.89 2.76 -14.76
C ASP A 75 32.18 2.76 -16.27
N ARG A 76 31.68 1.77 -17.01
CA ARG A 76 31.93 1.61 -18.45
C ARG A 76 30.69 1.68 -19.30
N VAL A 77 29.52 1.38 -18.75
CA VAL A 77 28.23 1.45 -19.45
C VAL A 77 27.62 2.81 -19.23
N ARG A 78 27.32 3.53 -20.32
CA ARG A 78 26.57 4.79 -20.27
C ARG A 78 25.07 4.53 -20.30
N LEU A 79 24.29 5.49 -19.79
CA LEU A 79 22.83 5.39 -19.81
C LEU A 79 22.30 5.21 -21.23
N GLN A 80 22.82 5.99 -22.20
CA GLN A 80 22.41 5.87 -23.59
C GLN A 80 22.77 4.51 -24.25
N ASP A 81 23.77 3.78 -23.73
CA ASP A 81 24.26 2.54 -24.34
C ASP A 81 23.27 1.38 -24.19
N VAL A 82 22.36 1.46 -23.21
CA VAL A 82 21.32 0.46 -22.98
C VAL A 82 20.00 0.81 -23.65
N ASN A 83 19.96 1.93 -24.38
CA ASN A 83 18.77 2.49 -25.03
C ASN A 83 17.53 2.49 -24.09
N PRO A 84 17.58 3.26 -22.98
CA PRO A 84 16.53 3.27 -21.97
C PRO A 84 15.18 3.61 -22.61
N VAL A 85 14.19 2.75 -22.38
CA VAL A 85 12.86 2.90 -22.97
C VAL A 85 12.04 3.79 -22.07
N VAL A 86 11.41 4.81 -22.66
CA VAL A 86 10.51 5.73 -21.95
C VAL A 86 9.42 4.88 -21.26
N LYS A 87 9.27 5.13 -19.96
CA LYS A 87 8.30 4.58 -19.00
C LYS A 87 8.48 3.10 -18.66
N ASN A 88 9.59 2.51 -19.12
CA ASN A 88 10.09 1.24 -18.58
C ASN A 88 10.77 1.45 -17.22
N LYS A 89 10.73 0.40 -16.39
CA LYS A 89 11.33 0.34 -15.05
C LYS A 89 12.57 -0.54 -15.01
N TYR A 90 13.61 -0.01 -14.39
CA TYR A 90 14.85 -0.69 -14.08
C TYR A 90 15.03 -0.81 -12.58
N LEU A 91 15.77 -1.83 -12.13
CA LEU A 91 16.12 -1.99 -10.72
C LEU A 91 17.52 -1.45 -10.49
N TYR A 92 17.69 -0.66 -9.44
CA TYR A 92 18.97 -0.36 -8.80
C TYR A 92 18.97 -1.00 -7.42
N LEU A 93 19.94 -1.87 -7.16
CA LEU A 93 20.11 -2.53 -5.87
C LEU A 93 21.46 -2.10 -5.32
N TYR A 94 21.42 -1.35 -4.22
CA TYR A 94 22.54 -0.84 -3.46
C TYR A 94 22.71 -1.65 -2.17
N ASP A 95 23.95 -1.84 -1.76
CA ASP A 95 24.35 -2.68 -0.63
C ASP A 95 23.83 -4.12 -0.69
N PHE A 96 24.69 -5.05 -1.10
CA PHE A 96 24.34 -6.48 -1.14
C PHE A 96 24.17 -7.12 0.25
N GLY A 97 24.48 -6.40 1.34
CA GLY A 97 24.15 -6.79 2.70
C GLY A 97 22.69 -6.48 3.03
N ASP A 98 22.29 -5.22 2.88
CA ASP A 98 20.99 -4.70 3.32
C ASP A 98 19.94 -4.54 2.20
N ASP A 99 20.31 -4.82 0.95
CA ASP A 99 19.43 -4.88 -0.23
C ASP A 99 18.57 -3.63 -0.43
N TRP A 100 19.20 -2.45 -0.39
CA TRP A 100 18.53 -1.19 -0.73
C TRP A 100 18.11 -1.17 -2.20
N MET A 101 16.83 -1.44 -2.44
CA MET A 101 16.26 -1.51 -3.79
C MET A 101 15.52 -0.22 -4.15
N PHE A 102 15.83 0.28 -5.34
CA PHE A 102 15.17 1.43 -5.95
C PHE A 102 14.70 1.08 -7.36
N TYR A 103 13.47 1.44 -7.69
CA TYR A 103 12.98 1.37 -9.05
C TYR A 103 13.24 2.69 -9.77
N ILE A 104 13.90 2.60 -10.93
CA ILE A 104 14.22 3.73 -11.80
C ILE A 104 13.30 3.68 -13.00
N THR A 105 12.36 4.62 -13.07
CA THR A 105 11.45 4.82 -14.19
C THR A 105 11.98 5.92 -15.09
N VAL A 106 12.09 5.66 -16.40
CA VAL A 106 12.46 6.71 -17.37
C VAL A 106 11.22 7.54 -17.71
N MET A 107 11.09 8.75 -17.19
CA MET A 107 9.91 9.59 -17.40
C MET A 107 9.91 10.24 -18.79
N LYS A 108 11.05 10.80 -19.21
CA LYS A 108 11.20 11.53 -20.48
C LYS A 108 12.60 11.33 -21.06
N VAL A 109 12.70 11.37 -22.38
CA VAL A 109 13.96 11.43 -23.12
C VAL A 109 13.90 12.62 -24.08
N ASN A 110 14.82 13.57 -23.91
CA ASN A 110 14.89 14.78 -24.73
C ASN A 110 16.25 14.86 -25.42
N GLU A 111 16.27 15.47 -26.61
CA GLU A 111 17.50 15.88 -27.28
C GLU A 111 17.84 17.33 -26.90
N THR A 112 19.10 17.57 -26.57
CA THR A 112 19.62 18.91 -26.22
C THR A 112 20.96 19.16 -26.88
N ASP A 113 21.23 20.39 -27.28
CA ASP A 113 22.52 20.79 -27.84
C ASP A 113 23.62 20.94 -26.76
N LEU A 114 23.24 20.94 -25.48
CA LEU A 114 24.13 21.16 -24.34
C LEU A 114 24.12 19.96 -23.39
N LYS A 115 25.30 19.59 -22.89
CA LYS A 115 25.43 18.60 -21.82
C LYS A 115 24.89 19.19 -20.51
N ILE A 116 23.87 18.57 -19.95
CA ILE A 116 23.33 18.96 -18.64
C ILE A 116 24.04 18.23 -17.48
N PRO A 117 24.21 18.87 -16.31
CA PRO A 117 24.61 18.19 -15.08
C PRO A 117 23.50 17.29 -14.56
N ALA A 118 23.85 16.34 -13.68
CA ALA A 118 22.84 15.60 -12.94
C ALA A 118 22.21 16.52 -11.89
N LYS A 119 20.88 16.63 -11.85
CA LYS A 119 20.17 17.51 -10.91
C LYS A 119 18.92 16.83 -10.38
N ILE A 120 18.70 16.88 -9.07
CA ILE A 120 17.42 16.54 -8.45
C ILE A 120 16.45 17.71 -8.67
N THR A 121 15.32 17.41 -9.30
CA THR A 121 14.24 18.37 -9.59
C THR A 121 13.10 18.27 -8.59
N PHE A 122 12.96 17.12 -7.91
CA PHE A 122 11.92 16.91 -6.89
C PHE A 122 12.33 15.85 -5.86
N ARG A 123 11.88 16.01 -4.61
CA ARG A 123 12.08 15.07 -3.49
C ARG A 123 10.77 14.85 -2.74
N GLN A 124 10.44 13.61 -2.40
CA GLN A 124 9.32 13.24 -1.53
C GLN A 124 9.75 12.19 -0.51
N GLY A 125 9.41 12.40 0.76
CA GLY A 125 9.68 11.46 1.85
C GLY A 125 11.17 11.36 2.23
N GLU A 126 11.41 10.87 3.44
CA GLU A 126 12.74 10.67 4.01
C GLU A 126 13.05 9.17 4.12
N LEU A 127 14.31 8.80 3.90
CA LEU A 127 14.80 7.44 4.03
C LEU A 127 16.07 7.46 4.86
N CYS A 128 16.03 6.88 6.06
CA CYS A 128 17.22 6.72 6.89
C CYS A 128 17.94 5.44 6.50
N GLN A 129 19.21 5.54 6.07
CA GLN A 129 20.00 4.37 5.66
C GLN A 129 20.27 3.41 6.82
N TYR A 130 20.71 3.92 7.97
CA TYR A 130 20.94 3.12 9.17
C TYR A 130 20.44 3.90 10.39
N PRO A 131 19.23 3.60 10.92
CA PRO A 131 18.80 4.13 12.20
C PRO A 131 19.83 3.74 13.27
N ASN A 132 20.20 4.64 14.16
CA ASN A 132 21.22 4.33 15.17
C ASN A 132 20.63 3.37 16.23
N TRP A 133 20.96 2.09 16.19
CA TRP A 133 20.40 1.04 17.08
C TRP A 133 21.06 0.98 18.48
N ASP A 134 21.80 2.02 18.89
CA ASP A 134 22.62 2.02 20.11
C ASP A 134 22.25 3.10 21.16
N GLU A 135 21.08 3.76 21.07
CA GLU A 135 20.67 4.79 22.06
C GLU A 135 19.32 4.55 22.78
N ASP A 136 18.78 3.33 22.79
CA ASP A 136 17.49 3.03 23.46
C ASP A 136 17.61 2.23 24.78
N TRP A 137 18.76 2.25 25.46
CA TRP A 137 18.90 1.56 26.77
C TRP A 137 19.53 2.33 27.94
N GLU A 138 19.87 3.62 27.82
CA GLU A 138 20.25 4.43 28.99
C GLU A 138 19.88 5.91 28.78
N ASN A 139 18.68 6.33 29.23
CA ASN A 139 18.46 7.50 30.11
C ASN A 139 16.96 7.79 30.24
N GLU A 140 16.41 7.43 31.41
CA GLU A 140 15.40 8.26 32.06
C GLU A 140 15.98 9.67 32.29
N GLU A 141 15.12 10.69 32.27
CA GLU A 141 15.38 12.11 32.61
C GLU A 141 16.05 12.98 31.52
N ASP A 142 15.26 13.68 30.71
CA ASP A 142 14.96 15.12 30.92
C ASP A 142 14.10 15.65 29.75
N TRP A 143 12.94 16.24 30.09
CA TRP A 143 12.03 16.87 29.13
C TRP A 143 12.12 18.39 29.34
N ASP A 144 12.93 19.08 28.53
CA ASP A 144 12.97 20.54 28.48
C ASP A 144 12.58 21.07 27.09
N GLY A 145 11.30 21.43 26.99
CA GLY A 145 10.68 21.87 25.74
C GLY A 145 11.34 23.08 25.09
N LYS A 146 11.25 23.08 23.75
CA LYS A 146 11.05 24.28 22.92
C LYS A 146 10.45 23.90 21.57
N GLU A 147 9.37 24.60 21.24
CA GLU A 147 8.71 24.66 19.94
C GLU A 147 9.68 25.11 18.85
N ASP A 148 9.55 24.55 17.65
CA ASP A 148 9.92 25.25 16.41
C ASP A 148 8.80 25.09 15.38
N SER A 149 8.41 26.25 14.84
CA SER A 149 7.24 26.56 14.02
C SER A 149 7.37 26.12 12.56
N TYR A 150 6.29 25.56 12.00
CA TYR A 150 6.14 25.32 10.55
C TYR A 150 5.78 26.61 9.82
N ASP A 151 6.55 26.95 8.79
CA ASP A 151 6.27 28.02 7.82
C ASP A 151 5.68 27.38 6.55
N GLU A 152 4.46 27.79 6.19
CA GLU A 152 3.76 27.40 4.96
C GLU A 152 4.37 28.15 3.77
N GLY A 153 4.82 27.41 2.75
CA GLY A 153 5.31 27.96 1.49
C GLY A 153 4.57 27.37 0.29
N ASP A 154 3.92 28.26 -0.46
CA ASP A 154 3.07 28.09 -1.65
C ASP A 154 3.39 26.91 -2.61
N PHE A 155 2.34 26.17 -2.94
CA PHE A 155 2.27 25.20 -4.04
C PHE A 155 2.02 25.93 -5.37
N ASP A 156 3.03 25.98 -6.23
CA ASP A 156 2.86 26.32 -7.65
C ASP A 156 2.61 25.06 -8.50
N GLU A 157 1.64 25.21 -9.37
CA GLU A 157 0.97 24.26 -10.27
C GLU A 157 1.83 23.98 -11.51
N ASP A 158 2.34 22.75 -11.69
CA ASP A 158 2.84 22.28 -12.98
C ASP A 158 2.63 20.76 -13.15
N GLY A 159 1.90 20.41 -14.22
CA GLY A 159 1.29 19.11 -14.47
C GLY A 159 2.26 17.95 -14.72
N PHE A 160 1.94 16.80 -14.14
CA PHE A 160 2.58 15.51 -14.40
C PHE A 160 1.83 14.76 -15.50
N ALA A 161 2.45 14.60 -16.67
CA ALA A 161 1.92 13.79 -17.76
C ALA A 161 2.09 12.28 -17.47
N ALA A 162 1.04 11.50 -17.79
CA ALA A 162 0.84 10.08 -17.47
C ALA A 162 1.95 9.11 -17.94
N ALA A 163 2.07 7.94 -17.29
CA ALA A 163 2.97 6.80 -17.61
C ALA A 163 2.69 6.16 -19.00
N ASP A 164 3.63 5.62 -19.82
CA ASP A 164 3.39 5.19 -21.25
C ASP A 164 2.69 3.83 -21.32
N ASP A 165 2.56 3.11 -20.20
CA ASP A 165 1.71 1.93 -20.11
C ASP A 165 0.24 2.30 -19.82
N LEU A 166 -0.01 3.58 -19.50
CA LEU A 166 -1.30 4.15 -19.15
C LEU A 166 -1.62 5.37 -20.03
N VAL A 167 -2.35 5.14 -21.12
CA VAL A 167 -2.73 6.25 -22.00
C VAL A 167 -4.04 6.84 -21.53
N ILE A 168 -3.99 8.01 -20.90
CA ILE A 168 -5.17 8.77 -20.49
C ILE A 168 -5.58 9.71 -21.63
N THR A 169 -6.79 9.53 -22.17
CA THR A 169 -7.37 10.40 -23.20
C THR A 169 -8.60 11.11 -22.65
N PRO A 170 -8.65 12.45 -22.62
CA PRO A 170 -9.84 13.16 -22.17
C PRO A 170 -10.97 13.08 -23.22
N VAL A 171 -12.19 12.82 -22.76
CA VAL A 171 -13.43 12.86 -23.55
C VAL A 171 -14.33 13.93 -22.97
N TYR A 172 -14.63 14.96 -23.75
CA TYR A 172 -15.41 16.09 -23.26
C TYR A 172 -16.92 15.83 -23.32
N GLU A 173 -17.59 15.99 -22.18
CA GLU A 173 -19.06 15.91 -22.04
C GLU A 173 -19.64 17.21 -21.45
N ASP A 174 -20.97 17.29 -21.36
CA ASP A 174 -21.66 18.40 -20.69
C ASP A 174 -21.31 18.45 -19.19
N ASP A 175 -20.89 19.61 -18.69
CA ASP A 175 -20.45 19.81 -17.31
C ASP A 175 -21.52 19.42 -16.28
N ALA A 176 -22.82 19.62 -16.59
CA ALA A 176 -23.89 19.23 -15.68
C ALA A 176 -24.00 17.71 -15.55
N VAL A 177 -23.78 16.97 -16.64
CA VAL A 177 -23.80 15.50 -16.66
C VAL A 177 -22.63 14.92 -15.89
N VAL A 178 -21.43 15.46 -16.10
CA VAL A 178 -20.22 15.02 -15.37
C VAL A 178 -20.37 15.31 -13.88
N LYS A 179 -20.86 16.50 -13.51
CA LYS A 179 -21.14 16.88 -12.13
C LYS A 179 -22.16 15.94 -11.46
N GLU A 180 -23.26 15.61 -12.13
CA GLU A 180 -24.26 14.69 -11.60
C GLU A 180 -23.67 13.31 -11.30
N ARG A 181 -22.88 12.76 -12.25
CA ARG A 181 -22.19 11.47 -12.05
C ARG A 181 -21.21 11.53 -10.87
N LEU A 182 -20.39 12.57 -10.79
CA LEU A 182 -19.44 12.76 -9.67
C LEU A 182 -20.15 12.90 -8.32
N MET A 183 -21.30 13.59 -8.23
CA MET A 183 -22.05 13.72 -6.98
C MET A 183 -22.72 12.42 -6.53
N SER A 184 -22.91 11.45 -7.44
CA SER A 184 -23.53 10.15 -7.14
C SER A 184 -22.57 9.08 -6.62
N ILE A 185 -21.26 9.31 -6.74
CA ILE A 185 -20.19 8.39 -6.32
C ILE A 185 -19.59 8.80 -4.96
N PRO A 186 -18.93 7.87 -4.23
CA PRO A 186 -18.21 8.17 -3.00
C PRO A 186 -16.98 9.06 -3.27
N ALA A 187 -16.52 9.79 -2.25
CA ALA A 187 -15.32 10.61 -2.30
C ALA A 187 -14.07 9.83 -2.73
N ILE A 188 -13.94 8.55 -2.39
CA ILE A 188 -12.83 7.69 -2.87
C ILE A 188 -12.78 7.63 -4.40
N LEU A 189 -13.93 7.40 -5.05
CA LEU A 189 -14.01 7.37 -6.51
C LEU A 189 -13.86 8.77 -7.12
N GLN A 190 -14.38 9.81 -6.46
CA GLN A 190 -14.15 11.19 -6.86
C GLN A 190 -12.63 11.47 -6.90
N ASN A 191 -11.88 11.10 -5.86
CA ASN A 191 -10.43 11.29 -5.79
C ASN A 191 -9.68 10.52 -6.89
N MET A 192 -10.08 9.27 -7.17
CA MET A 192 -9.50 8.51 -8.29
C MET A 192 -9.75 9.20 -9.64
N TRP A 193 -10.96 9.72 -9.88
CA TRP A 193 -11.25 10.48 -11.11
C TRP A 193 -10.42 11.78 -11.19
N ILE A 194 -10.20 12.46 -10.06
CA ILE A 194 -9.37 13.67 -10.01
C ILE A 194 -7.93 13.35 -10.37
N ARG A 195 -7.37 12.27 -9.81
CA ARG A 195 -6.04 11.77 -10.15
C ARG A 195 -5.92 11.47 -11.65
N LEU A 196 -6.94 10.84 -12.24
CA LEU A 196 -7.02 10.60 -13.69
C LEU A 196 -7.04 11.90 -14.50
N VAL A 197 -7.83 12.89 -14.11
CA VAL A 197 -7.89 14.19 -14.79
C VAL A 197 -6.58 14.96 -14.71
N LYS A 198 -5.85 14.80 -13.59
CA LYS A 198 -4.52 15.35 -13.36
C LYS A 198 -3.39 14.54 -14.00
N GLU A 199 -3.72 13.40 -14.62
CA GLU A 199 -2.75 12.42 -15.13
C GLU A 199 -1.76 11.89 -14.05
N ASP A 200 -2.19 11.93 -12.79
CA ASP A 200 -1.42 11.55 -11.61
C ASP A 200 -1.74 10.11 -11.14
N LEU A 201 -1.42 9.16 -12.01
CA LEU A 201 -1.53 7.72 -11.75
C LEU A 201 -0.19 7.04 -12.01
N PRO A 202 0.68 6.93 -10.97
CA PRO A 202 2.02 6.43 -11.14
C PRO A 202 2.08 4.92 -11.47
N MET A 203 1.05 4.13 -11.12
CA MET A 203 0.70 2.79 -11.64
C MET A 203 -0.65 2.35 -11.02
N ALA A 204 -1.42 1.49 -11.69
CA ALA A 204 -2.58 0.84 -11.09
C ALA A 204 -2.18 -0.55 -10.54
N GLY A 205 -2.18 -0.73 -9.22
CA GLY A 205 -2.24 -2.07 -8.62
C GLY A 205 -3.68 -2.60 -8.66
N ASP A 206 -3.91 -3.80 -8.14
CA ASP A 206 -5.23 -4.45 -8.16
C ASP A 206 -6.33 -3.59 -7.50
N GLU A 207 -5.99 -2.86 -6.44
CA GLU A 207 -6.92 -1.96 -5.75
C GLU A 207 -7.30 -0.75 -6.63
N GLU A 208 -6.33 -0.15 -7.32
CA GLU A 208 -6.62 0.93 -8.27
C GLU A 208 -7.43 0.45 -9.48
N ILE A 209 -7.15 -0.75 -9.99
CA ILE A 209 -7.89 -1.35 -11.11
C ILE A 209 -9.37 -1.51 -10.75
N GLU A 210 -9.69 -2.02 -9.55
CA GLU A 210 -11.07 -2.14 -9.11
C GLU A 210 -11.77 -0.77 -8.99
N LEU A 211 -11.04 0.29 -8.57
CA LEU A 211 -11.59 1.66 -8.59
C LEU A 211 -11.84 2.15 -10.02
N LEU A 212 -11.00 1.80 -10.99
CA LEU A 212 -11.21 2.12 -12.41
C LEU A 212 -12.47 1.45 -12.96
N TYR A 213 -12.71 0.17 -12.67
CA TYR A 213 -13.95 -0.51 -13.09
C TYR A 213 -15.20 0.10 -12.45
N ARG A 214 -15.11 0.56 -11.19
CA ARG A 214 -16.21 1.30 -10.56
C ARG A 214 -16.47 2.65 -11.25
N LEU A 215 -15.42 3.38 -11.64
CA LEU A 215 -15.56 4.61 -12.42
C LEU A 215 -16.10 4.37 -13.83
N GLU A 216 -15.74 3.25 -14.45
CA GLU A 216 -16.31 2.83 -15.72
C GLU A 216 -17.80 2.57 -15.61
N LYS A 217 -18.23 1.83 -14.58
CA LYS A 217 -19.65 1.61 -14.28
C LYS A 217 -20.38 2.92 -13.98
N ALA A 218 -19.70 3.92 -13.40
CA ALA A 218 -20.24 5.26 -13.21
C ALA A 218 -20.33 6.09 -14.51
N GLY A 219 -19.79 5.58 -15.61
CA GLY A 219 -19.71 6.28 -16.88
C GLY A 219 -18.79 7.49 -16.83
N LEU A 220 -17.76 7.47 -15.97
CA LEU A 220 -16.76 8.54 -15.85
C LEU A 220 -15.44 8.19 -16.53
N VAL A 221 -15.21 6.90 -16.78
CA VAL A 221 -14.04 6.37 -17.48
C VAL A 221 -14.53 5.30 -18.46
N GLU A 222 -13.79 5.06 -19.53
CA GLU A 222 -13.89 3.82 -20.30
C GLU A 222 -12.53 3.15 -20.23
N VAL A 223 -12.51 1.88 -19.83
CA VAL A 223 -11.30 1.10 -19.64
C VAL A 223 -11.14 0.18 -20.84
N ASP A 224 -9.99 0.27 -21.50
CA ASP A 224 -9.67 -0.56 -22.66
C ASP A 224 -8.32 -1.24 -22.42
N GLU A 225 -8.39 -2.54 -22.15
CA GLU A 225 -7.26 -3.37 -21.76
C GLU A 225 -6.69 -4.11 -22.98
N SER A 226 -5.39 -3.92 -23.21
CA SER A 226 -4.61 -4.72 -24.15
C SER A 226 -3.54 -5.50 -23.39
N GLU A 227 -2.97 -6.55 -24.00
CA GLU A 227 -1.93 -7.39 -23.37
C GLU A 227 -0.71 -6.62 -22.83
N MET A 228 -0.47 -5.37 -23.26
CA MET A 228 0.69 -4.57 -22.84
C MET A 228 0.39 -3.13 -22.39
N HIS A 229 -0.87 -2.65 -22.50
CA HIS A 229 -1.23 -1.26 -22.18
C HIS A 229 -2.66 -1.16 -21.65
N LEU A 230 -2.86 -0.24 -20.69
CA LEU A 230 -4.16 0.17 -20.18
C LEU A 230 -4.53 1.52 -20.80
N TYR A 231 -5.55 1.56 -21.64
CA TYR A 231 -6.05 2.80 -22.25
C TYR A 231 -7.26 3.28 -21.46
N LEU A 232 -7.22 4.52 -20.97
CA LEU A 232 -8.29 5.12 -20.18
C LEU A 232 -8.86 6.33 -20.92
N ARG A 233 -10.15 6.28 -21.27
CA ARG A 233 -10.87 7.45 -21.79
C ARG A 233 -11.63 8.11 -20.66
N VAL A 234 -11.11 9.23 -20.16
CA VAL A 234 -11.63 9.91 -18.97
C VAL A 234 -12.64 10.97 -19.39
N LYS A 235 -13.88 10.83 -18.95
CA LYS A 235 -14.97 11.76 -19.25
C LYS A 235 -14.88 12.96 -18.31
N ARG A 236 -14.72 14.16 -18.88
CA ARG A 236 -14.62 15.41 -18.13
C ARG A 236 -15.34 16.56 -18.84
N GLY A 237 -15.79 17.56 -18.09
CA GLY A 237 -16.42 18.74 -18.69
C GLY A 237 -15.39 19.75 -19.17
N LYS A 238 -15.87 20.91 -19.65
CA LYS A 238 -14.99 22.00 -20.14
C LYS A 238 -14.60 22.97 -19.04
N ALA A 239 -15.44 23.12 -18.02
CA ALA A 239 -15.09 23.91 -16.85
C ALA A 239 -14.03 23.18 -16.01
N ASP A 240 -13.30 23.94 -15.20
CA ASP A 240 -12.46 23.33 -14.18
C ASP A 240 -13.36 22.52 -13.24
N TYR A 241 -12.95 21.29 -12.91
CA TYR A 241 -13.70 20.45 -12.00
C TYR A 241 -13.94 21.14 -10.64
N LYS A 242 -13.07 22.08 -10.23
CA LYS A 242 -13.20 22.93 -9.04
C LYS A 242 -14.50 23.73 -9.03
N GLU A 243 -15.04 24.07 -10.19
CA GLU A 243 -16.28 24.85 -10.33
C GLU A 243 -17.55 24.02 -10.05
N TYR A 244 -17.45 22.70 -9.96
CA TYR A 244 -18.62 21.84 -9.76
C TYR A 244 -19.21 21.90 -8.34
N GLY A 245 -18.53 22.52 -7.36
CA GLY A 245 -19.02 22.62 -5.98
C GLY A 245 -19.04 21.27 -5.23
N ILE A 246 -18.29 20.29 -5.71
CA ILE A 246 -18.10 18.96 -5.09
C ILE A 246 -17.08 19.04 -3.94
N TRP A 247 -16.42 20.19 -3.81
CA TRP A 247 -15.16 20.38 -3.07
C TRP A 247 -15.32 20.76 -1.62
N ASP A 248 -16.51 21.20 -1.21
CA ASP A 248 -16.77 21.50 0.19
C ASP A 248 -16.51 20.23 1.02
N ASN A 249 -15.43 20.28 1.80
CA ASN A 249 -14.93 19.18 2.61
C ASN A 249 -14.58 17.89 1.84
N HIS A 250 -14.23 17.93 0.54
CA HIS A 250 -13.90 16.71 -0.23
C HIS A 250 -12.79 15.88 0.42
N GLN A 251 -11.66 16.52 0.79
CA GLN A 251 -10.55 15.81 1.45
C GLN A 251 -11.01 15.13 2.75
N LYS A 252 -11.73 15.86 3.60
CA LYS A 252 -12.29 15.29 4.85
C LYS A 252 -13.24 14.12 4.59
N ARG A 253 -14.07 14.18 3.54
CA ARG A 253 -14.94 13.07 3.14
C ARG A 253 -14.13 11.88 2.63
N TYR A 254 -13.10 12.13 1.82
CA TYR A 254 -12.18 11.12 1.33
C TYR A 254 -11.47 10.41 2.48
N ASP A 255 -10.87 11.16 3.41
CA ASP A 255 -10.17 10.60 4.58
C ASP A 255 -11.12 9.76 5.44
N LEU A 256 -12.33 10.27 5.71
CA LEU A 256 -13.35 9.56 6.47
C LEU A 256 -13.79 8.27 5.79
N GLU A 257 -14.09 8.30 4.48
CA GLU A 257 -14.45 7.11 3.72
C GLU A 257 -13.32 6.07 3.70
N HIS A 258 -12.07 6.53 3.56
CA HIS A 258 -10.89 5.66 3.60
C HIS A 258 -10.73 4.96 4.95
N VAL A 259 -10.85 5.71 6.06
CA VAL A 259 -10.79 5.13 7.41
C VAL A 259 -11.90 4.10 7.61
N ILE A 260 -13.13 4.37 7.14
CA ILE A 260 -14.25 3.41 7.23
C ILE A 260 -13.94 2.12 6.46
N VAL A 261 -13.41 2.23 5.22
CA VAL A 261 -13.03 1.04 4.43
C VAL A 261 -11.90 0.27 5.10
N ALA A 262 -10.89 0.97 5.63
CA ALA A 262 -9.76 0.34 6.32
C ALA A 262 -10.19 -0.34 7.63
N LEU A 263 -11.13 0.25 8.38
CA LEU A 263 -11.77 -0.36 9.54
C LEU A 263 -12.49 -1.67 9.20
N VAL A 264 -13.24 -1.71 8.09
CA VAL A 264 -13.84 -2.95 7.62
C VAL A 264 -12.77 -3.97 7.23
N GLY A 265 -11.65 -3.51 6.66
CA GLY A 265 -10.48 -4.34 6.33
C GLY A 265 -9.88 -5.04 7.55
N ILE A 266 -9.57 -4.29 8.62
CA ILE A 266 -8.92 -4.83 9.83
C ILE A 266 -9.83 -5.80 10.60
N TYR A 267 -11.12 -5.50 10.72
CA TYR A 267 -12.06 -6.39 11.43
C TYR A 267 -12.61 -7.51 10.55
N GLY A 268 -12.54 -7.37 9.23
CA GLY A 268 -12.98 -8.33 8.21
C GLY A 268 -14.51 -8.54 8.08
N VAL A 269 -15.23 -8.59 9.20
CA VAL A 269 -16.70 -8.68 9.28
C VAL A 269 -17.18 -7.84 10.45
N VAL A 270 -18.07 -6.87 10.21
CA VAL A 270 -18.57 -5.95 11.24
C VAL A 270 -20.08 -5.79 11.14
N GLU A 271 -20.80 -5.82 12.27
CA GLU A 271 -22.19 -5.37 12.31
C GLU A 271 -22.26 -3.87 11.98
N GLN A 272 -23.13 -3.46 11.06
CA GLN A 272 -23.20 -2.07 10.59
C GLN A 272 -23.40 -1.07 11.74
N ASP A 273 -24.23 -1.42 12.73
CA ASP A 273 -24.47 -0.57 13.91
C ASP A 273 -23.23 -0.42 14.80
N MET A 274 -22.37 -1.45 14.85
CA MET A 274 -21.12 -1.42 15.59
C MET A 274 -20.02 -0.65 14.86
N LEU A 275 -20.05 -0.64 13.52
CA LEU A 275 -19.05 0.09 12.73
C LEU A 275 -19.05 1.58 13.06
N TYR A 276 -20.23 2.19 13.28
CA TYR A 276 -20.32 3.58 13.72
C TYR A 276 -19.69 3.79 15.11
N VAL A 277 -19.96 2.88 16.05
CA VAL A 277 -19.40 2.95 17.41
C VAL A 277 -17.88 2.88 17.38
N LEU A 278 -17.32 1.99 16.56
CA LEU A 278 -15.88 1.82 16.39
C LEU A 278 -15.24 3.04 15.72
N LEU A 279 -15.89 3.60 14.71
CA LEU A 279 -15.44 4.84 14.07
C LEU A 279 -15.36 6.00 15.08
N CYS A 280 -16.35 6.14 15.95
CA CYS A 280 -16.35 7.19 16.98
C CYS A 280 -15.27 7.03 18.05
N GLN A 281 -14.63 5.87 18.17
CA GLN A 281 -13.50 5.65 19.08
C GLN A 281 -12.19 6.21 18.53
N ILE A 282 -12.07 6.35 17.20
CA ILE A 282 -10.90 6.93 16.57
C ILE A 282 -10.93 8.44 16.75
N GLU A 283 -9.92 8.98 17.42
CA GLU A 283 -9.87 10.39 17.84
C GLU A 283 -10.02 11.36 16.66
N SER A 284 -9.30 11.11 15.56
CA SER A 284 -9.24 11.98 14.38
C SER A 284 -10.56 12.10 13.60
N VAL A 285 -11.47 11.12 13.74
CA VAL A 285 -12.75 11.07 13.01
C VAL A 285 -13.97 10.98 13.95
N SER A 286 -13.75 11.09 15.25
CA SER A 286 -14.76 11.04 16.31
C SER A 286 -15.91 12.06 16.17
N GLY A 287 -15.67 13.16 15.45
CA GLY A 287 -16.66 14.20 15.15
C GLY A 287 -17.69 13.86 14.06
N CYS A 288 -17.66 12.64 13.49
CA CYS A 288 -18.58 12.24 12.43
C CYS A 288 -20.04 12.09 12.92
N SER A 289 -20.96 12.88 12.35
CA SER A 289 -22.39 12.75 12.62
C SER A 289 -22.94 11.43 12.07
N LYS A 290 -23.92 10.83 12.76
CA LYS A 290 -24.54 9.58 12.33
C LYS A 290 -25.21 9.69 10.96
N GLU A 291 -25.84 10.82 10.63
CA GLU A 291 -26.48 11.03 9.32
C GLU A 291 -25.46 11.00 8.17
N LEU A 292 -24.29 11.64 8.37
CA LEU A 292 -23.20 11.60 7.40
C LEU A 292 -22.65 10.18 7.23
N PHE A 293 -22.45 9.46 8.33
CA PHE A 293 -22.03 8.06 8.29
C PHE A 293 -23.00 7.19 7.50
N GLU A 294 -24.31 7.32 7.73
CA GLU A 294 -25.33 6.55 7.02
C GLU A 294 -25.36 6.87 5.51
N ASP A 295 -25.17 8.13 5.10
CA ASP A 295 -25.04 8.50 3.69
C ASP A 295 -23.80 7.87 3.04
N ILE A 296 -22.67 7.89 3.74
CA ILE A 296 -21.42 7.25 3.30
C ILE A 296 -21.61 5.74 3.13
N ILE A 297 -22.12 5.06 4.15
CA ILE A 297 -22.37 3.61 4.10
C ILE A 297 -23.31 3.25 2.94
N LYS A 298 -24.36 4.04 2.71
CA LYS A 298 -25.28 3.84 1.58
C LYS A 298 -24.54 3.93 0.23
N LYS A 299 -23.66 4.91 0.05
CA LYS A 299 -22.87 5.07 -1.17
C LYS A 299 -21.86 3.94 -1.34
N LEU A 300 -21.08 3.62 -0.32
CA LEU A 300 -20.09 2.53 -0.36
C LEU A 300 -20.73 1.16 -0.64
N ASN A 301 -21.92 0.92 -0.07
CA ASN A 301 -22.76 -0.25 -0.38
C ASN A 301 -23.18 -0.29 -1.85
N HIS A 302 -23.71 0.83 -2.38
CA HIS A 302 -24.15 0.92 -3.77
C HIS A 302 -23.01 0.63 -4.76
N TRP A 303 -21.80 1.10 -4.43
CA TRP A 303 -20.60 0.95 -5.23
C TRP A 303 -19.76 -0.29 -4.90
N LYS A 304 -20.29 -1.20 -4.06
CA LYS A 304 -19.68 -2.50 -3.75
C LYS A 304 -18.23 -2.41 -3.27
N PHE A 305 -17.94 -1.49 -2.34
CA PHE A 305 -16.65 -1.45 -1.66
C PHE A 305 -16.42 -2.67 -0.75
N TRP A 306 -17.50 -3.37 -0.42
CA TRP A 306 -17.52 -4.58 0.39
C TRP A 306 -18.78 -5.40 0.09
N ASN A 307 -18.90 -6.56 0.73
CA ASN A 307 -20.08 -7.40 0.69
C ASN A 307 -20.97 -7.15 1.90
N ASN A 308 -22.27 -7.39 1.73
CA ASN A 308 -23.23 -7.34 2.82
C ASN A 308 -23.89 -8.69 3.02
N LYS A 309 -24.17 -9.02 4.27
CA LYS A 309 -24.93 -10.20 4.64
C LYS A 309 -25.97 -9.83 5.69
N ILE A 310 -27.19 -10.30 5.50
CA ILE A 310 -28.28 -10.12 6.46
C ILE A 310 -28.40 -11.40 7.28
N GLY A 311 -28.28 -11.26 8.61
CA GLY A 311 -28.49 -12.33 9.57
C GLY A 311 -29.95 -12.75 9.67
N ALA A 312 -30.22 -13.91 10.26
CA ALA A 312 -31.58 -14.40 10.47
C ALA A 312 -32.42 -13.49 11.41
N ASP A 313 -31.75 -12.71 12.24
CA ASP A 313 -32.29 -11.71 13.16
C ASP A 313 -32.48 -10.32 12.52
N GLY A 314 -32.10 -10.15 11.25
CA GLY A 314 -32.14 -8.87 10.55
C GLY A 314 -30.87 -8.03 10.68
N THR A 315 -29.86 -8.48 11.43
CA THR A 315 -28.58 -7.77 11.58
C THR A 315 -27.86 -7.68 10.24
N ILE A 316 -27.39 -6.47 9.87
CA ILE A 316 -26.60 -6.26 8.66
C ILE A 316 -25.12 -6.36 9.00
N TYR A 317 -24.43 -7.29 8.35
CA TYR A 317 -22.99 -7.47 8.42
C TYR A 317 -22.33 -6.93 7.17
N ILE A 318 -21.36 -6.03 7.35
CA ILE A 318 -20.46 -5.54 6.33
C ILE A 318 -19.19 -6.40 6.34
N SER A 319 -18.72 -6.85 5.18
CA SER A 319 -17.56 -7.74 5.09
C SER A 319 -16.64 -7.43 3.92
N SER A 320 -15.33 -7.40 4.17
CA SER A 320 -14.30 -7.35 3.13
C SER A 320 -14.11 -8.66 2.37
N PHE A 321 -14.76 -9.76 2.80
CA PHE A 321 -14.67 -11.07 2.18
C PHE A 321 -15.91 -11.42 1.36
N CYS A 322 -15.80 -12.42 0.48
CA CYS A 322 -16.94 -12.96 -0.26
C CYS A 322 -17.95 -13.67 0.67
N SER A 323 -19.18 -13.85 0.20
CA SER A 323 -20.29 -14.36 1.00
C SER A 323 -20.01 -15.72 1.65
N GLU A 324 -19.25 -16.59 1.00
CA GLU A 324 -18.88 -17.93 1.48
C GLU A 324 -17.98 -17.84 2.71
N ILE A 325 -16.93 -17.01 2.65
CA ILE A 325 -16.01 -16.80 3.77
C ILE A 325 -16.73 -16.07 4.90
N THR A 326 -17.56 -15.06 4.60
CA THR A 326 -18.36 -14.36 5.60
C THR A 326 -19.26 -15.32 6.38
N GLU A 327 -19.92 -16.28 5.71
CA GLU A 327 -20.74 -17.31 6.38
C GLU A 327 -19.90 -18.17 7.32
N VAL A 328 -18.72 -18.64 6.88
CA VAL A 328 -17.80 -19.43 7.71
C VAL A 328 -17.38 -18.65 8.95
N ILE A 329 -17.03 -17.36 8.81
CA ILE A 329 -16.65 -16.49 9.91
C ILE A 329 -17.79 -16.37 10.92
N LEU A 330 -19.02 -16.07 10.47
CA LEU A 330 -20.18 -15.93 11.36
C LEU A 330 -20.55 -17.23 12.06
N GLN A 331 -20.37 -18.38 11.41
CA GLN A 331 -20.56 -19.69 12.05
C GLN A 331 -19.49 -19.94 13.12
N ARG A 332 -18.22 -19.64 12.83
CA ARG A 332 -17.11 -19.85 13.77
C ARG A 332 -17.12 -18.86 14.95
N ARG A 333 -17.67 -17.66 14.80
CA ARG A 333 -17.98 -16.75 15.94
C ARG A 333 -18.83 -17.41 17.04
N LYS A 334 -19.69 -18.37 16.68
CA LYS A 334 -20.48 -19.14 17.67
C LYS A 334 -19.62 -20.10 18.49
N LYS A 335 -18.50 -20.57 17.92
CA LYS A 335 -17.53 -21.47 18.57
C LYS A 335 -16.51 -20.70 19.42
N TYR A 336 -16.17 -19.49 18.98
CA TYR A 336 -15.21 -18.60 19.65
C TYR A 336 -15.93 -17.31 20.06
N PRO A 337 -16.74 -17.34 21.14
CA PRO A 337 -17.52 -16.19 21.56
C PRO A 337 -16.58 -15.06 22.02
N VAL A 338 -16.77 -13.87 21.45
CA VAL A 338 -16.08 -12.65 21.86
C VAL A 338 -17.14 -11.57 22.11
N LYS A 339 -17.10 -10.95 23.30
CA LYS A 339 -18.16 -10.05 23.79
C LYS A 339 -18.16 -8.72 23.04
N ARG A 340 -16.98 -8.12 22.87
CA ARG A 340 -16.79 -6.79 22.25
C ARG A 340 -15.77 -6.84 21.11
N TYR A 341 -15.74 -5.80 20.30
CA TYR A 341 -14.70 -5.59 19.31
C TYR A 341 -13.41 -5.14 19.98
N CYS A 342 -12.26 -5.52 19.41
CA CYS A 342 -10.96 -5.05 19.86
C CYS A 342 -10.84 -3.54 19.60
N THR A 343 -10.38 -2.76 20.58
CA THR A 343 -10.07 -1.34 20.41
C THR A 343 -8.69 -1.20 19.78
N LEU A 344 -8.53 -0.23 18.88
CA LEU A 344 -7.25 0.04 18.24
C LEU A 344 -6.38 0.89 19.16
N ASP A 345 -5.07 0.65 19.13
CA ASP A 345 -4.07 1.54 19.72
C ASP A 345 -3.78 2.73 18.78
N LYS A 346 -2.99 3.69 19.26
CA LYS A 346 -2.75 4.93 18.52
C LYS A 346 -1.97 4.67 17.23
N GLU A 347 -1.02 3.75 17.28
CA GLU A 347 -0.21 3.33 16.15
C GLU A 347 -1.06 2.72 15.04
N ALA A 348 -2.02 1.85 15.39
CA ALA A 348 -2.98 1.30 14.43
C ALA A 348 -3.92 2.39 13.87
N GLU A 349 -4.39 3.32 14.69
CA GLU A 349 -5.20 4.46 14.22
C GLU A 349 -4.46 5.32 13.20
N ASP A 350 -3.21 5.69 13.49
CA ASP A 350 -2.38 6.52 12.61
C ASP A 350 -2.09 5.80 11.29
N ALA A 351 -1.87 4.48 11.34
CA ALA A 351 -1.69 3.66 10.15
C ALA A 351 -2.98 3.52 9.31
N LEU A 352 -4.17 3.47 9.94
CA LEU A 352 -5.45 3.49 9.21
C LEU A 352 -5.67 4.83 8.49
N LEU A 353 -5.25 5.95 9.09
CA LEU A 353 -5.30 7.27 8.44
C LEU A 353 -4.41 7.34 7.20
N ALA A 354 -3.29 6.61 7.18
CA ALA A 354 -2.45 6.46 5.99
C ALA A 354 -3.09 5.59 4.89
N GLY A 355 -4.30 5.05 5.11
CA GLY A 355 -5.16 4.47 4.08
C GLY A 355 -5.00 2.97 3.84
N SER A 356 -4.22 2.25 4.65
CA SER A 356 -4.04 0.80 4.50
C SER A 356 -4.17 0.06 5.82
N TRP A 357 -5.20 -0.78 5.94
CA TRP A 357 -5.37 -1.66 7.10
C TRP A 357 -4.19 -2.62 7.28
N ARG A 358 -3.49 -2.98 6.20
CA ARG A 358 -2.26 -3.78 6.24
C ARG A 358 -1.14 -3.04 6.94
N GLY A 359 -1.08 -1.72 6.79
CA GLY A 359 -0.14 -0.84 7.51
C GLY A 359 -0.38 -0.83 9.01
N ALA A 360 -1.65 -0.96 9.44
CA ALA A 360 -2.03 -1.10 10.84
C ALA A 360 -1.69 -2.49 11.43
N CYS A 361 -1.13 -3.40 10.63
CA CYS A 361 -0.77 -4.76 11.04
C CYS A 361 0.74 -4.99 10.83
N PRO A 362 1.62 -4.65 11.79
CA PRO A 362 3.08 -4.77 11.61
C PRO A 362 3.54 -6.16 11.17
N VAL A 363 2.88 -7.23 11.64
CA VAL A 363 3.20 -8.61 11.26
C VAL A 363 2.98 -8.89 9.77
N TYR A 364 2.05 -8.17 9.13
CA TYR A 364 1.82 -8.26 7.69
C TYR A 364 3.03 -7.75 6.92
N GLY A 365 3.48 -6.53 7.24
CA GLY A 365 4.67 -5.92 6.65
C GLY A 365 5.93 -6.76 6.88
N LYS A 366 6.15 -7.26 8.10
CA LYS A 366 7.29 -8.15 8.42
C LYS A 366 7.26 -9.45 7.61
N THR A 367 6.09 -10.06 7.45
CA THR A 367 5.96 -11.32 6.70
C THR A 367 6.13 -11.10 5.20
N PHE A 368 5.57 -10.01 4.66
CA PHE A 368 5.84 -9.57 3.29
C PHE A 368 7.34 -9.36 3.09
N HIS A 369 8.00 -8.65 4.02
CA HIS A 369 9.43 -8.42 4.01
C HIS A 369 10.23 -9.73 3.94
N TYR A 370 9.93 -10.65 4.85
CA TYR A 370 10.58 -11.94 4.92
C TYR A 370 10.45 -12.75 3.63
N LEU A 371 9.25 -12.83 3.05
CA LEU A 371 9.00 -13.63 1.85
C LEU A 371 9.63 -13.01 0.61
N PHE A 372 9.42 -11.72 0.40
CA PHE A 372 9.89 -11.04 -0.81
C PHE A 372 11.40 -10.77 -0.76
N TRP A 373 11.94 -10.23 0.35
CA TRP A 373 13.35 -9.85 0.44
C TRP A 373 14.23 -11.03 0.87
N GLU A 374 13.92 -11.72 1.97
CA GLU A 374 14.79 -12.79 2.49
C GLU A 374 14.61 -14.11 1.74
N ARG A 375 13.40 -14.42 1.28
CA ARG A 375 13.10 -15.65 0.52
C ARG A 375 13.10 -15.46 -1.00
N ARG A 376 13.23 -14.21 -1.49
CA ARG A 376 13.33 -13.88 -2.92
C ARG A 376 12.11 -14.33 -3.72
N TRP A 377 10.93 -14.33 -3.11
CA TRP A 377 9.68 -14.61 -3.82
C TRP A 377 9.34 -13.42 -4.73
N SER A 378 8.56 -13.67 -5.78
CA SER A 378 8.00 -12.56 -6.58
C SER A 378 7.01 -11.74 -5.74
N GLN A 379 6.71 -10.52 -6.16
CA GLN A 379 5.74 -9.68 -5.45
C GLN A 379 4.37 -10.34 -5.52
N GLU A 380 4.00 -10.81 -6.70
CA GLU A 380 2.72 -11.46 -7.00
C GLU A 380 2.53 -12.73 -6.15
N ASP A 381 3.54 -13.59 -6.07
CA ASP A 381 3.46 -14.83 -5.26
C ASP A 381 3.38 -14.51 -3.77
N THR A 382 4.07 -13.45 -3.32
CA THR A 382 4.07 -13.03 -1.93
C THR A 382 2.70 -12.49 -1.52
N GLU A 383 2.14 -11.58 -2.32
CA GLU A 383 0.81 -10.99 -2.10
C GLU A 383 -0.26 -12.08 -2.13
N ALA A 384 -0.23 -12.97 -3.13
CA ALA A 384 -1.16 -14.09 -3.24
C ALA A 384 -1.12 -15.00 -1.99
N LEU A 385 0.07 -15.38 -1.50
CA LEU A 385 0.17 -16.18 -0.29
C LEU A 385 -0.39 -15.42 0.92
N LEU A 386 0.01 -14.16 1.12
CA LEU A 386 -0.44 -13.37 2.27
C LEU A 386 -1.96 -13.20 2.28
N GLU A 387 -2.60 -12.95 1.13
CA GLU A 387 -4.06 -12.89 1.06
C GLU A 387 -4.73 -14.18 1.55
N HIS A 388 -4.16 -15.33 1.22
CA HIS A 388 -4.67 -16.60 1.72
C HIS A 388 -4.41 -16.79 3.21
N LEU A 389 -3.24 -16.39 3.73
CA LEU A 389 -2.97 -16.44 5.18
C LEU A 389 -3.95 -15.54 5.95
N VAL A 390 -4.24 -14.33 5.45
CA VAL A 390 -5.26 -13.43 6.00
C VAL A 390 -6.62 -14.14 6.04
N LYS A 391 -7.04 -14.80 4.96
CA LYS A 391 -8.32 -15.55 4.92
C LYS A 391 -8.36 -16.65 5.98
N CYS A 392 -7.29 -17.43 6.14
CA CYS A 392 -7.22 -18.47 7.18
C CYS A 392 -7.34 -17.90 8.60
N VAL A 393 -6.63 -16.82 8.90
CA VAL A 393 -6.69 -16.14 10.22
C VAL A 393 -8.06 -15.54 10.46
N ALA A 394 -8.62 -14.86 9.45
CA ALA A 394 -9.94 -14.23 9.52
C ALA A 394 -11.04 -15.27 9.75
N MET A 395 -11.00 -16.40 9.06
CA MET A 395 -11.90 -17.53 9.27
C MET A 395 -11.67 -18.23 10.61
N GLY A 396 -10.60 -17.92 11.35
CA GLY A 396 -10.34 -18.52 12.65
C GLY A 396 -9.85 -19.96 12.57
N ASP A 397 -8.98 -20.28 11.61
CA ASP A 397 -8.32 -21.58 11.54
C ASP A 397 -7.44 -21.79 12.79
N THR A 398 -7.57 -22.97 13.40
CA THR A 398 -6.65 -23.44 14.45
C THR A 398 -5.22 -23.55 13.91
N GLU A 399 -4.19 -23.53 14.78
CA GLU A 399 -2.79 -23.68 14.33
C GLU A 399 -2.61 -24.95 13.47
N GLN A 400 -3.32 -26.03 13.82
CA GLN A 400 -3.30 -27.28 13.06
C GLN A 400 -3.93 -27.14 11.66
N GLU A 401 -5.13 -26.57 11.56
CA GLU A 401 -5.81 -26.34 10.26
C GLU A 401 -4.97 -25.42 9.37
N TYR A 402 -4.46 -24.33 9.95
CA TYR A 402 -3.61 -23.35 9.30
C TYR A 402 -2.34 -23.97 8.71
N PHE A 403 -1.56 -24.70 9.51
CA PHE A 403 -0.34 -25.35 8.99
C PHE A 403 -0.64 -26.53 8.06
N THR A 404 -1.78 -27.21 8.23
CA THR A 404 -2.20 -28.26 7.28
C THR A 404 -2.44 -27.67 5.90
N TRP A 405 -3.08 -26.51 5.82
CA TRP A 405 -3.28 -25.78 4.56
C TRP A 405 -1.95 -25.30 3.96
N ILE A 406 -1.08 -24.66 4.76
CA ILE A 406 0.24 -24.20 4.29
C ILE A 406 1.08 -25.37 3.78
N ASP A 407 1.11 -26.49 4.50
CA ASP A 407 1.84 -27.70 4.07
C ASP A 407 1.29 -28.26 2.74
N GLY A 408 -0.01 -28.10 2.47
CA GLY A 408 -0.63 -28.42 1.18
C GLY A 408 -0.11 -27.53 0.05
N VAL A 409 -0.23 -26.21 0.19
CA VAL A 409 0.21 -25.23 -0.81
C VAL A 409 1.71 -25.35 -1.10
N MET A 410 2.52 -25.53 -0.05
CA MET A 410 3.97 -25.70 -0.21
C MET A 410 4.31 -26.96 -1.01
N LYS A 411 3.61 -28.07 -0.77
CA LYS A 411 3.82 -29.32 -1.53
C LYS A 411 3.39 -29.18 -2.98
N GLU A 412 2.26 -28.55 -3.26
CA GLU A 412 1.77 -28.34 -4.62
C GLU A 412 2.75 -27.51 -5.47
N ASN A 413 3.45 -26.57 -4.83
CA ASN A 413 4.46 -25.72 -5.47
C ASN A 413 5.89 -26.28 -5.39
N ASN A 414 6.08 -27.52 -4.92
CA ASN A 414 7.40 -28.15 -4.72
C ASN A 414 8.36 -27.32 -3.83
N MET A 415 7.82 -26.59 -2.85
CA MET A 415 8.59 -25.75 -1.94
C MET A 415 8.72 -26.40 -0.55
N PRO A 416 9.93 -26.44 0.05
CA PRO A 416 10.08 -26.96 1.39
C PRO A 416 9.64 -25.94 2.44
N LEU A 417 8.71 -26.31 3.32
CA LEU A 417 8.32 -25.48 4.45
C LEU A 417 9.38 -25.54 5.58
N THR A 418 10.33 -24.60 5.55
CA THR A 418 11.46 -24.53 6.49
C THR A 418 11.01 -24.17 7.92
N LYS A 419 11.85 -24.50 8.92
CA LYS A 419 11.59 -24.12 10.32
C LYS A 419 11.42 -22.60 10.52
N ALA A 420 12.23 -21.81 9.81
CA ALA A 420 12.15 -20.34 9.89
C ALA A 420 10.83 -19.82 9.29
N MET A 421 10.40 -20.36 8.14
CA MET A 421 9.08 -20.03 7.58
C MET A 421 7.95 -20.42 8.52
N ARG A 422 8.02 -21.59 9.16
CA ARG A 422 7.02 -21.97 10.18
C ARG A 422 6.98 -21.02 11.37
N LYS A 423 8.11 -20.42 11.76
CA LYS A 423 8.15 -19.41 12.82
C LYS A 423 7.41 -18.15 12.37
N VAL A 424 7.77 -17.61 11.20
CA VAL A 424 7.15 -16.40 10.63
C VAL A 424 5.64 -16.58 10.43
N PHE A 425 5.20 -17.70 9.84
CA PHE A 425 3.76 -17.93 9.63
C PHE A 425 2.99 -18.14 10.92
N ARG A 426 3.61 -18.70 11.97
CA ARG A 426 2.98 -18.81 13.29
C ARG A 426 2.81 -17.43 13.90
N GLU A 427 3.84 -16.58 13.83
CA GLU A 427 3.79 -15.19 14.29
C GLU A 427 2.67 -14.44 13.55
N PHE A 428 2.61 -14.56 12.22
CA PHE A 428 1.53 -14.01 11.41
C PHE A 428 0.14 -14.44 11.88
N ARG A 429 -0.09 -15.73 12.15
CA ARG A 429 -1.39 -16.20 12.68
C ARG A 429 -1.71 -15.59 14.04
N ASN A 430 -0.72 -15.48 14.90
CA ASN A 430 -0.91 -15.13 16.29
C ASN A 430 -0.98 -13.63 16.56
N GLU A 431 -0.50 -12.79 15.62
CA GLU A 431 -0.48 -11.33 15.76
C GLU A 431 -1.39 -10.62 14.76
N LEU A 432 -1.86 -11.29 13.69
CA LEU A 432 -2.82 -10.69 12.78
C LEU A 432 -4.23 -10.69 13.39
N PRO A 433 -4.98 -9.56 13.35
CA PRO A 433 -6.38 -9.50 13.75
C PRO A 433 -7.26 -10.55 13.06
N SER A 434 -8.12 -11.23 13.84
CA SER A 434 -9.04 -12.23 13.30
C SER A 434 -10.47 -11.72 13.26
N ALA A 435 -11.14 -11.89 12.12
CA ALA A 435 -12.55 -11.55 11.95
C ALA A 435 -13.47 -12.42 12.83
N VAL A 436 -13.12 -13.69 13.05
CA VAL A 436 -13.83 -14.57 14.01
C VAL A 436 -13.70 -14.03 15.42
N LEU A 437 -12.57 -13.43 15.78
CA LEU A 437 -12.32 -12.89 17.11
C LEU A 437 -12.59 -11.37 17.20
N LYS A 438 -13.37 -10.79 16.28
CA LYS A 438 -13.75 -9.36 16.29
C LYS A 438 -12.56 -8.40 16.41
N GLY A 439 -11.46 -8.71 15.72
CA GLY A 439 -10.24 -7.89 15.68
C GLY A 439 -9.18 -8.26 16.71
N TYR A 440 -9.50 -9.13 17.69
CA TYR A 440 -8.47 -9.72 18.55
C TYR A 440 -7.63 -10.73 17.78
N THR A 441 -6.43 -10.96 18.26
CA THR A 441 -5.47 -11.90 17.69
C THR A 441 -5.62 -13.29 18.33
N TRP A 442 -5.17 -14.33 17.62
CA TRP A 442 -5.11 -15.67 18.21
C TRP A 442 -4.14 -15.76 19.39
N GLY A 443 -3.07 -14.96 19.37
CA GLY A 443 -2.10 -14.88 20.46
C GLY A 443 -2.72 -14.39 21.76
N GLU A 444 -3.61 -13.39 21.71
CA GLU A 444 -4.36 -12.91 22.88
C GLU A 444 -5.39 -13.94 23.33
N TYR A 445 -6.23 -14.42 22.40
CA TYR A 445 -7.31 -15.34 22.71
C TYR A 445 -6.82 -16.65 23.34
N GLU A 446 -5.71 -17.21 22.87
CA GLU A 446 -5.14 -18.46 23.41
C GLU A 446 -4.33 -18.26 24.69
N LYS A 447 -3.82 -17.04 24.97
CA LYS A 447 -3.15 -16.70 26.23
C LYS A 447 -4.14 -16.50 27.38
N ASP A 448 -5.28 -15.87 27.10
CA ASP A 448 -6.27 -15.48 28.12
C ASP A 448 -7.15 -16.65 28.60
N GLY A 449 -7.19 -17.78 27.90
CA GLY A 449 -7.87 -18.95 28.46
C GLY A 449 -7.85 -20.23 27.62
N ARG A 450 -7.72 -21.35 28.35
CA ARG A 450 -8.03 -22.75 27.97
C ARG A 450 -6.87 -23.60 27.45
N LYS A 451 -5.82 -23.78 28.24
CA LYS A 451 -5.00 -25.00 28.13
C LYS A 451 -5.58 -26.19 28.90
N ASP A 452 -6.22 -25.99 30.06
CA ASP A 452 -6.72 -27.10 30.87
C ASP A 452 -8.11 -26.80 31.43
N GLY A 453 -9.06 -27.73 31.24
CA GLY A 453 -10.47 -27.62 31.61
C GLY A 453 -10.78 -27.62 33.11
N TYR A 454 -10.03 -26.88 33.93
CA TYR A 454 -10.32 -26.68 35.35
C TYR A 454 -10.45 -25.19 35.67
N HIS A 455 -11.67 -24.77 35.98
CA HIS A 455 -12.01 -23.45 36.50
C HIS A 455 -11.70 -23.35 38.00
N GLN A 456 -11.01 -22.28 38.40
CA GLN A 456 -11.31 -21.57 39.64
C GLN A 456 -11.93 -20.24 39.25
N LEU A 457 -13.24 -20.10 39.51
CA LEU A 457 -14.01 -18.87 39.31
C LEU A 457 -13.39 -17.73 40.13
N SER A 458 -12.74 -16.77 39.47
CA SER A 458 -12.33 -15.51 40.10
C SER A 458 -13.30 -14.41 39.70
N LEU A 459 -13.63 -13.53 40.65
CA LEU A 459 -14.64 -12.47 40.56
C LEU A 459 -14.38 -11.36 39.51
N PHE A 460 -13.40 -11.54 38.61
CA PHE A 460 -12.94 -10.51 37.65
C PHE A 460 -13.17 -10.87 36.16
N GLU A 461 -13.87 -11.96 35.85
CA GLU A 461 -14.16 -12.40 34.46
C GLU A 461 -15.11 -11.44 33.67
N GLU A 462 -15.70 -10.42 34.31
CA GLU A 462 -16.51 -9.41 33.62
C GLU A 462 -15.66 -8.40 32.80
N GLU A 463 -14.36 -8.25 33.09
CA GLU A 463 -13.50 -7.27 32.41
C GLU A 463 -12.80 -7.81 31.14
N LEU A 464 -12.66 -9.14 31.01
CA LEU A 464 -12.01 -9.77 29.86
C LEU A 464 -12.95 -9.88 28.64
N PRO A 465 -12.45 -9.61 27.42
CA PRO A 465 -13.27 -9.56 26.21
C PRO A 465 -13.75 -10.94 25.72
N PHE A 466 -13.15 -12.02 26.24
CA PHE A 466 -13.36 -13.42 25.84
C PHE A 466 -14.30 -14.21 26.77
#